data_AF-A0A196MPT8-F1
#
_entry.id   AF-A0A196MPT8-F1
#
_cell.length_a   1.000
_cell.length_b   1.000
_cell.length_c   1.000
_cell.angle_alpha   90.00
_cell.angle_beta   90.00
_cell.angle_gamma   90.00
#
_symmetry.space_group_name_H-M   'P 1'
#
loop_
_entity.id
_entity.type
_entity.pdbx_description
1 polymer ?
#
loop_
_entity_poly.entity_id
_entity_poly.type
_entity_poly.pdbx_seq_one_letter_code
_entity_poly.pdbx_strand_id
1 'polypeptide(L)'
;MRLSGPALVLALALAGCGNPAAEPTANNAARQATAAPARKGSDDAYAACRDRAAGAAAGLIACADAAVAAAGQAIDSREAATAFRAALRQLGDQTIQFGGEAARVTFAHAAVHVAQQRAALLSGDARGMPTTAAPASITAAWAESRAISCLEHPVQHCAERYDALLPALVSPQVVQAATAGTSPGQGLPLPSCEDLQADGEVGSALVDAFYTRYPKALASSDSVEAVALDPAALDNVVRYLVCVAGATGYDPTIAENGLALFASKRHGSAARGSLAALARGQDPAAGAARRFQAQIAGYLQGAR
;
A
#
# COMPACT_ATOMS: atom_id res chain seq x y z
N MET A 1 -20.78 -30.54 68.74
CA MET A 1 -21.20 -29.12 68.79
C MET A 1 -21.68 -28.73 67.40
N ARG A 2 -22.92 -28.22 67.33
CA ARG A 2 -23.59 -27.70 66.13
C ARG A 2 -23.14 -26.26 65.84
N LEU A 3 -23.36 -25.85 64.59
CA LEU A 3 -23.67 -24.50 64.04
C LEU A 3 -22.75 -24.22 62.83
N SER A 4 -23.15 -24.50 61.59
CA SER A 4 -24.22 -23.86 60.77
C SER A 4 -23.81 -22.49 60.23
N GLY A 5 -23.72 -22.40 58.90
CA GLY A 5 -23.59 -21.16 58.13
C GLY A 5 -23.54 -21.44 56.62
N PRO A 6 -24.68 -21.36 55.89
CA PRO A 6 -24.84 -21.81 54.49
C PRO A 6 -25.04 -20.66 53.48
N ALA A 7 -24.71 -20.93 52.21
CA ALA A 7 -25.31 -20.41 50.96
C ALA A 7 -24.53 -21.10 49.80
N LEU A 8 -25.00 -22.05 48.97
CA LEU A 8 -26.25 -22.17 48.19
C LEU A 8 -26.53 -20.85 47.48
N VAL A 9 -26.29 -20.75 46.16
CA VAL A 9 -27.31 -21.10 45.15
C VAL A 9 -26.74 -21.10 43.71
N LEU A 10 -27.14 -22.16 42.98
CA LEU A 10 -27.32 -22.39 41.52
C LEU A 10 -26.17 -22.07 40.54
N ALA A 11 -25.55 -23.04 39.85
CA ALA A 11 -26.08 -24.01 38.86
C ALA A 11 -26.60 -23.37 37.56
N LEU A 12 -25.89 -23.62 36.45
CA LEU A 12 -26.48 -24.02 35.17
C LEU A 12 -25.37 -24.48 34.19
N ALA A 13 -25.28 -25.80 34.03
CA ALA A 13 -24.72 -26.41 32.85
C ALA A 13 -25.74 -26.29 31.71
N LEU A 14 -25.30 -25.91 30.52
CA LEU A 14 -25.96 -26.25 29.26
C LEU A 14 -24.88 -26.37 28.19
N ALA A 15 -24.63 -27.62 27.79
CA ALA A 15 -24.04 -27.93 26.51
C ALA A 15 -24.94 -27.37 25.41
N GLY A 16 -24.35 -26.68 24.44
CA GLY A 16 -25.00 -26.23 23.22
C GLY A 16 -24.00 -26.35 22.07
N CYS A 17 -24.24 -27.32 21.20
CA CYS A 17 -23.55 -27.54 19.94
C CYS A 17 -23.51 -26.27 19.09
N GLY A 18 -22.37 -26.00 18.44
CA GLY A 18 -22.28 -24.95 17.45
C GLY A 18 -20.85 -24.54 17.12
N ASN A 19 -20.09 -25.45 16.51
CA ASN A 19 -18.98 -25.00 15.67
C ASN A 19 -19.58 -24.24 14.48
N PRO A 20 -19.03 -23.08 14.13
CA PRO A 20 -18.59 -22.90 12.76
C PRO A 20 -17.07 -22.76 12.76
N ALA A 21 -16.42 -23.62 11.99
CA ALA A 21 -15.06 -23.43 11.57
C ALA A 21 -14.99 -22.18 10.66
N ALA A 22 -14.30 -21.13 11.12
CA ALA A 22 -13.75 -19.96 10.39
C ALA A 22 -13.23 -18.99 11.46
N GLU A 23 -12.02 -18.44 11.54
CA GLU A 23 -10.89 -18.24 10.63
C GLU A 23 -9.58 -18.39 11.45
N PRO A 24 -8.65 -19.32 11.13
CA PRO A 24 -7.34 -19.35 11.79
C PRO A 24 -6.21 -18.76 10.93
N THR A 25 -6.42 -18.49 9.64
CA THR A 25 -5.31 -18.25 8.69
C THR A 25 -4.86 -16.78 8.63
N ALA A 26 -5.79 -15.81 8.59
CA ALA A 26 -5.44 -14.38 8.51
C ALA A 26 -4.70 -13.88 9.78
N ASN A 27 -5.14 -14.33 10.95
CA ASN A 27 -4.49 -14.00 12.23
C ASN A 27 -3.13 -14.69 12.42
N ASN A 28 -2.95 -15.87 11.83
CA ASN A 28 -1.66 -16.56 11.89
C ASN A 28 -0.62 -15.91 10.96
N ALA A 29 -1.02 -15.42 9.79
CA ALA A 29 -0.14 -14.66 8.90
C ALA A 29 0.34 -13.35 9.57
N ALA A 30 -0.58 -12.60 10.21
CA ALA A 30 -0.23 -11.38 10.94
C ALA A 30 0.69 -11.64 12.15
N ARG A 31 0.48 -12.75 12.88
CA ARG A 31 1.36 -13.17 13.99
C ARG A 31 2.73 -13.67 13.52
N GLN A 32 2.79 -14.39 12.40
CA GLN A 32 4.05 -14.88 11.85
C GLN A 32 4.88 -13.76 11.21
N ALA A 33 4.25 -12.74 10.63
CA ALA A 33 4.95 -11.57 10.08
C ALA A 33 5.62 -10.70 11.16
N THR A 34 5.03 -10.63 12.36
CA THR A 34 5.51 -9.76 13.46
C THR A 34 6.54 -10.41 14.38
N ALA A 35 6.76 -11.72 14.29
CA ALA A 35 7.69 -12.46 15.14
C ALA A 35 9.14 -12.44 14.58
N ALA A 36 9.92 -11.38 14.85
CA ALA A 36 11.38 -11.40 14.70
C ALA A 36 12.06 -10.37 15.65
N PRO A 37 13.23 -10.69 16.24
CA PRO A 37 13.95 -9.75 17.11
C PRO A 37 14.63 -8.66 16.27
N ALA A 38 14.43 -7.40 16.66
CA ALA A 38 15.04 -6.24 16.02
C ALA A 38 16.58 -6.33 16.06
N ARG A 39 17.21 -6.49 14.88
CA ARG A 39 18.63 -6.22 14.67
C ARG A 39 18.79 -4.97 13.81
N LYS A 40 19.91 -4.29 14.01
CA LYS A 40 20.28 -2.97 13.49
C LYS A 40 20.00 -2.84 11.99
N GLY A 41 19.09 -1.92 11.63
CA GLY A 41 18.61 -1.66 10.27
C GLY A 41 17.07 -1.71 10.22
N SER A 42 16.38 -0.59 10.49
CA SER A 42 14.92 -0.51 10.40
C SER A 42 14.39 -0.87 9.02
N ASP A 43 15.17 -0.55 7.99
CA ASP A 43 14.82 -0.71 6.59
C ASP A 43 14.88 -2.18 6.18
N ASP A 44 15.88 -2.90 6.68
CA ASP A 44 16.03 -4.35 6.49
C ASP A 44 14.92 -5.13 7.21
N ALA A 45 14.49 -4.66 8.39
CA ALA A 45 13.43 -5.30 9.16
C ALA A 45 12.04 -5.12 8.50
N TYR A 46 11.76 -3.94 7.95
CA TYR A 46 10.51 -3.69 7.22
C TYR A 46 10.46 -4.50 5.92
N ALA A 47 11.56 -4.52 5.15
CA ALA A 47 11.66 -5.32 3.93
C ALA A 47 11.43 -6.81 4.20
N ALA A 48 12.10 -7.39 5.21
CA ALA A 48 11.91 -8.78 5.60
C ALA A 48 10.50 -9.09 6.14
N CYS A 49 9.82 -8.12 6.74
CA CYS A 49 8.42 -8.26 7.14
C CYS A 49 7.49 -8.27 5.92
N ARG A 50 7.69 -7.32 5.00
CA ARG A 50 6.95 -7.22 3.74
C ARG A 50 7.06 -8.49 2.90
N ASP A 51 8.27 -9.03 2.78
CA ASP A 51 8.51 -10.26 2.00
C ASP A 51 7.75 -11.46 2.60
N ARG A 52 7.66 -11.55 3.94
CA ARG A 52 6.86 -12.56 4.64
C ARG A 52 5.36 -12.34 4.52
N ALA A 53 4.92 -11.08 4.43
CA ALA A 53 3.51 -10.76 4.21
C ALA A 53 3.03 -11.22 2.83
N ALA A 54 3.93 -11.44 1.86
CA ALA A 54 3.65 -12.04 0.56
C ALA A 54 2.45 -11.39 -0.17
N GLY A 55 2.35 -10.05 -0.09
CA GLY A 55 1.25 -9.28 -0.72
C GLY A 55 -0.05 -9.24 0.09
N ALA A 56 -0.16 -9.92 1.23
CA ALA A 56 -1.35 -9.87 2.07
C ALA A 56 -1.47 -8.49 2.73
N ALA A 57 -2.49 -7.71 2.33
CA ALA A 57 -2.68 -6.33 2.77
C ALA A 57 -2.71 -6.14 4.29
N ALA A 58 -3.41 -7.00 5.04
CA ALA A 58 -3.40 -6.96 6.50
C ALA A 58 -2.00 -7.19 7.09
N GLY A 59 -1.20 -8.06 6.49
CA GLY A 59 0.19 -8.29 6.87
C GLY A 59 1.08 -7.09 6.55
N LEU A 60 0.91 -6.48 5.38
CA LEU A 60 1.64 -5.28 4.96
C LEU A 60 1.35 -4.08 5.88
N ILE A 61 0.09 -3.87 6.23
CA ILE A 61 -0.31 -2.80 7.18
C ILE A 61 0.30 -3.07 8.56
N ALA A 62 0.26 -4.31 9.06
CA ALA A 62 0.88 -4.65 10.34
C ALA A 62 2.41 -4.46 10.34
N CYS A 63 3.08 -4.80 9.23
CA CYS A 63 4.51 -4.54 9.04
C CYS A 63 4.82 -3.04 9.07
N ALA A 64 3.98 -2.22 8.41
CA ALA A 64 4.16 -0.78 8.36
C ALA A 64 3.94 -0.14 9.73
N ASP A 65 2.91 -0.55 10.47
CA ASP A 65 2.65 -0.08 11.84
C ASP A 65 3.84 -0.38 12.77
N ALA A 66 4.43 -1.57 12.65
CA ALA A 66 5.61 -1.95 13.43
C ALA A 66 6.84 -1.10 13.05
N ALA A 67 7.05 -0.85 11.76
CA ALA A 67 8.16 -0.03 11.28
C ALA A 67 8.02 1.46 11.68
N VAL A 68 6.80 2.02 11.59
CA VAL A 68 6.49 3.37 12.07
C VAL A 68 6.76 3.48 13.58
N ALA A 69 6.33 2.49 14.37
CA ALA A 69 6.61 2.47 15.80
C ALA A 69 8.12 2.38 16.10
N ALA A 70 8.87 1.57 15.35
CA ALA A 70 10.31 1.41 15.52
C ALA A 70 11.08 2.69 15.16
N ALA A 71 10.68 3.42 14.12
CA ALA A 71 11.33 4.67 13.70
C ALA A 71 11.32 5.75 14.80
N GLY A 72 10.24 5.82 15.60
CA GLY A 72 10.11 6.78 16.70
C GLY A 72 10.78 6.36 18.02
N GLN A 73 11.12 5.08 18.22
CA GLN A 73 11.50 4.55 19.55
C GLN A 73 12.70 5.22 20.22
N ALA A 74 13.67 5.69 19.44
CA ALA A 74 14.90 6.29 19.96
C ALA A 74 14.84 7.82 20.09
N ILE A 75 13.75 8.43 19.62
CA ILE A 75 13.69 9.88 19.35
C ILE A 75 12.49 10.48 20.07
N ASP A 76 11.32 9.86 19.94
CA ASP A 76 10.07 10.42 20.42
C ASP A 76 9.86 10.18 21.91
N SER A 77 9.33 11.20 22.59
CA SER A 77 8.57 10.94 23.80
C SER A 77 7.34 10.08 23.50
N ARG A 78 6.79 9.42 24.52
CA ARG A 78 5.54 8.66 24.37
C ARG A 78 4.40 9.54 23.84
N GLU A 79 4.39 10.81 24.20
CA GLU A 79 3.39 11.79 23.78
C GLU A 79 3.57 12.12 22.29
N ALA A 80 4.78 12.48 21.86
CA ALA A 80 5.10 12.75 20.45
C ALA A 80 4.78 11.56 19.54
N ALA A 81 5.16 10.34 19.95
CA ALA A 81 4.87 9.11 19.21
C ALA A 81 3.36 8.81 19.12
N THR A 82 2.57 9.23 20.11
CA THR A 82 1.12 9.04 20.10
C THR A 82 0.43 10.05 19.22
N ALA A 83 0.81 11.33 19.31
CA ALA A 83 0.30 12.39 18.45
C ALA A 83 0.62 12.11 16.97
N PHE A 84 1.83 11.65 16.66
CA PHE A 84 2.21 11.29 15.29
C PHE A 84 1.40 10.14 14.73
N ARG A 85 1.20 9.07 15.51
CA ARG A 85 0.33 7.95 15.09
C ARG A 85 -1.14 8.37 14.92
N ALA A 86 -1.63 9.28 15.75
CA ALA A 86 -2.98 9.82 15.60
C ALA A 86 -3.12 10.63 14.29
N ALA A 87 -2.11 11.45 13.95
CA ALA A 87 -2.06 12.19 12.70
C ALA A 87 -2.04 11.26 11.48
N LEU A 88 -1.21 10.21 11.50
CA LEU A 88 -1.16 9.20 10.44
C LEU A 88 -2.50 8.47 10.28
N ARG A 89 -3.16 8.09 11.38
CA ARG A 89 -4.49 7.46 11.30
C ARG A 89 -5.52 8.37 10.65
N GLN A 90 -5.58 9.64 11.06
CA GLN A 90 -6.54 10.59 10.48
C GLN A 90 -6.31 10.79 8.97
N LEU A 91 -5.04 10.91 8.54
CA LEU A 91 -4.69 11.03 7.12
C LEU A 91 -4.99 9.73 6.35
N GLY A 92 -4.74 8.58 6.96
CA GLY A 92 -5.07 7.27 6.42
C GLY A 92 -6.58 7.10 6.23
N ASP A 93 -7.38 7.44 7.24
CA ASP A 93 -8.84 7.37 7.19
C ASP A 93 -9.42 8.24 6.07
N GLN A 94 -8.86 9.43 5.84
CA GLN A 94 -9.22 10.30 4.71
C GLN A 94 -8.86 9.67 3.36
N THR A 95 -7.72 8.98 3.28
CA THR A 95 -7.27 8.31 2.05
C THR A 95 -8.13 7.07 1.74
N ILE A 96 -8.58 6.37 2.78
CA ILE A 96 -9.41 5.17 2.71
C ILE A 96 -10.80 5.44 2.13
N GLN A 97 -11.37 6.61 2.42
CA GLN A 97 -12.71 6.99 1.95
C GLN A 97 -12.85 6.95 0.42
N PHE A 98 -11.73 6.95 -0.33
CA PHE A 98 -11.73 7.07 -1.79
C PHE A 98 -10.97 5.98 -2.54
N GLY A 99 -10.33 5.01 -1.85
CA GLY A 99 -9.38 4.10 -2.51
C GLY A 99 -9.31 2.65 -2.00
N GLY A 100 -10.12 2.26 -1.02
CA GLY A 100 -10.21 0.85 -0.58
C GLY A 100 -8.91 0.30 0.03
N GLU A 101 -8.70 -1.01 -0.09
CA GLU A 101 -7.60 -1.74 0.57
C GLU A 101 -6.21 -1.46 -0.04
N ALA A 102 -6.12 -1.30 -1.36
CA ALA A 102 -4.86 -0.93 -2.02
C ALA A 102 -4.37 0.46 -1.60
N ALA A 103 -5.29 1.41 -1.42
CA ALA A 103 -4.95 2.73 -0.89
C ALA A 103 -4.48 2.68 0.57
N ARG A 104 -5.00 1.74 1.39
CA ARG A 104 -4.49 1.49 2.76
C ARG A 104 -3.06 1.01 2.74
N VAL A 105 -2.75 0.04 1.89
CA VAL A 105 -1.38 -0.49 1.75
C VAL A 105 -0.44 0.61 1.27
N THR A 106 -0.84 1.37 0.25
CA THR A 106 -0.05 2.49 -0.30
C THR A 106 0.23 3.56 0.75
N PHE A 107 -0.80 3.95 1.50
CA PHE A 107 -0.66 4.88 2.62
C PHE A 107 0.28 4.33 3.70
N ALA A 108 0.17 3.04 4.03
CA ALA A 108 1.01 2.39 5.02
C ALA A 108 2.49 2.40 4.61
N HIS A 109 2.81 2.16 3.33
CA HIS A 109 4.17 2.30 2.82
C HIS A 109 4.69 3.75 2.90
N ALA A 110 3.87 4.72 2.49
CA ALA A 110 4.23 6.14 2.59
C ALA A 110 4.45 6.58 4.05
N ALA A 111 3.64 6.07 4.98
CA ALA A 111 3.77 6.33 6.41
C ALA A 111 5.10 5.83 6.98
N VAL A 112 5.61 4.67 6.55
CA VAL A 112 6.93 4.18 6.95
C VAL A 112 8.03 5.14 6.50
N HIS A 113 7.99 5.55 5.23
CA HIS A 113 8.99 6.47 4.68
C HIS A 113 8.99 7.82 5.41
N VAL A 114 7.80 8.36 5.67
CA VAL A 114 7.65 9.63 6.41
C VAL A 114 8.09 9.48 7.86
N ALA A 115 7.83 8.34 8.51
CA ALA A 115 8.33 8.08 9.87
C ALA A 115 9.86 8.07 9.93
N GLN A 116 10.53 7.46 8.94
CA GLN A 116 12.00 7.47 8.82
C GLN A 116 12.55 8.87 8.55
N GLN A 117 11.95 9.63 7.62
CA GLN A 117 12.37 11.00 7.33
C GLN A 117 12.16 11.93 8.52
N ARG A 118 11.03 11.79 9.23
CA ARG A 118 10.76 12.49 10.49
C ARG A 118 11.80 12.13 11.55
N ALA A 119 12.13 10.86 11.72
CA ALA A 119 13.18 10.42 12.64
C ALA A 119 14.54 11.07 12.30
N ALA A 120 14.93 11.08 11.03
CA ALA A 120 16.15 11.74 10.59
C ALA A 120 16.12 13.26 10.81
N LEU A 121 14.96 13.91 10.62
CA LEU A 121 14.75 15.33 10.91
C LEU A 121 15.03 15.64 12.37
N LEU A 122 14.34 14.93 13.26
CA LEU A 122 14.37 15.17 14.71
C LEU A 122 15.71 14.78 15.35
N SER A 123 16.45 13.86 14.72
CA SER A 123 17.81 13.48 15.13
C SER A 123 18.89 14.44 14.62
N GLY A 124 18.56 15.37 13.72
CA GLY A 124 19.52 16.30 13.11
C GLY A 124 20.32 15.74 11.92
N ASP A 125 20.08 14.49 11.52
CA ASP A 125 20.78 13.79 10.42
C ASP A 125 20.25 14.13 9.02
N ALA A 126 19.60 15.27 8.89
CA ALA A 126 18.66 15.59 7.83
C ALA A 126 19.32 16.06 6.51
N ARG A 127 20.21 15.24 5.94
CA ARG A 127 20.77 15.42 4.60
C ARG A 127 19.70 15.12 3.53
N GLY A 128 19.43 16.07 2.64
CA GLY A 128 18.57 15.86 1.46
C GLY A 128 17.07 16.07 1.65
N MET A 129 16.63 16.66 2.76
CA MET A 129 15.21 16.93 3.00
C MET A 129 14.72 18.12 2.15
N PRO A 130 13.55 18.02 1.49
CA PRO A 130 12.99 19.14 0.74
C PRO A 130 12.71 20.33 1.65
N THR A 131 13.23 21.50 1.28
CA THR A 131 13.13 22.75 2.05
C THR A 131 11.86 23.54 1.75
N THR A 132 11.08 23.13 0.75
CA THR A 132 9.91 23.86 0.30
C THR A 132 8.85 22.90 -0.22
N ALA A 133 7.68 22.89 0.41
CA ALA A 133 6.49 22.19 -0.06
C ALA A 133 5.33 23.18 -0.24
N ALA A 134 4.57 23.02 -1.32
CA ALA A 134 3.27 23.69 -1.50
C ALA A 134 2.27 23.20 -0.45
N PRO A 135 1.26 24.01 -0.04
CA PRO A 135 0.41 23.67 1.10
C PRO A 135 -0.51 22.49 0.77
N ALA A 136 -0.22 21.33 1.36
CA ALA A 136 -1.25 20.33 1.65
C ALA A 136 -2.13 20.85 2.80
N SER A 137 -3.42 20.54 2.80
CA SER A 137 -4.31 20.95 3.89
C SER A 137 -3.88 20.27 5.19
N ILE A 138 -3.32 21.05 6.11
CA ILE A 138 -2.85 20.57 7.42
C ILE A 138 -4.06 20.21 8.28
N THR A 139 -4.13 18.96 8.77
CA THR A 139 -5.14 18.55 9.74
C THR A 139 -4.76 18.99 11.15
N ALA A 140 -5.74 19.13 12.05
CA ALA A 140 -5.48 19.49 13.44
C ALA A 140 -4.53 18.49 14.13
N ALA A 141 -4.69 17.19 13.90
CA ALA A 141 -3.80 16.17 14.46
C ALA A 141 -2.36 16.27 13.92
N TRP A 142 -2.18 16.64 12.65
CA TRP A 142 -0.84 16.88 12.10
C TRP A 142 -0.18 18.10 12.74
N ALA A 143 -0.93 19.20 12.91
CA ALA A 143 -0.45 20.41 13.55
C ALA A 143 -0.05 20.17 15.02
N GLU A 144 -0.83 19.37 15.76
CA GLU A 144 -0.54 18.96 17.14
C GLU A 144 0.72 18.09 17.20
N SER A 145 0.81 17.07 16.34
CA SER A 145 2.00 16.21 16.25
C SER A 145 3.27 17.00 15.96
N ARG A 146 3.21 17.96 15.03
CA ARG A 146 4.30 18.89 14.73
C ARG A 146 4.67 19.75 15.94
N ALA A 147 3.69 20.33 16.63
CA ALA A 147 3.94 21.20 17.77
C ALA A 147 4.69 20.46 18.90
N ILE A 148 4.26 19.25 19.24
CA ILE A 148 4.91 18.44 20.28
C ILE A 148 6.32 18.05 19.84
N SER A 149 6.48 17.52 18.61
CA SER A 149 7.79 17.08 18.11
C SER A 149 8.80 18.23 18.02
N CYS A 150 8.39 19.40 17.53
CA CYS A 150 9.30 20.54 17.38
C CYS A 150 9.60 21.27 18.69
N LEU A 151 8.79 21.07 19.72
CA LEU A 151 9.09 21.56 21.07
C LEU A 151 10.14 20.70 21.76
N GLU A 152 10.10 19.39 21.52
CA GLU A 152 11.05 18.42 22.11
C GLU A 152 12.41 18.42 21.42
N HIS A 153 12.49 18.82 20.14
CA HIS A 153 13.71 18.75 19.34
C HIS A 153 14.13 20.14 18.79
N PRO A 154 15.35 20.64 19.11
CA PRO A 154 15.82 21.96 18.69
C PRO A 154 16.34 21.96 17.23
N VAL A 155 15.47 21.62 16.29
CA VAL A 155 15.80 21.56 14.86
C VAL A 155 15.47 22.90 14.20
N GLN A 156 16.40 23.46 13.43
CA GLN A 156 16.14 24.67 12.66
C GLN A 156 15.03 24.42 11.63
N HIS A 157 14.10 25.38 11.52
CA HIS A 157 12.95 25.28 10.62
C HIS A 157 12.12 24.00 10.84
N CYS A 158 12.06 23.49 12.08
CA CYS A 158 11.41 22.21 12.37
C CYS A 158 9.99 22.13 11.81
N ALA A 159 9.14 23.14 12.06
CA ALA A 159 7.76 23.14 11.61
C ALA A 159 7.63 23.05 10.08
N GLU A 160 8.42 23.83 9.34
CA GLU A 160 8.41 23.86 7.87
C GLU A 160 8.89 22.52 7.28
N ARG A 161 9.97 21.96 7.83
CA ARG A 161 10.54 20.69 7.38
C ARG A 161 9.66 19.49 7.73
N TYR A 162 8.93 19.59 8.84
CA TYR A 162 7.95 18.60 9.24
C TYR A 162 6.75 18.62 8.29
N ASP A 163 6.23 19.79 7.96
CA ASP A 163 5.12 19.94 7.02
C ASP A 163 5.50 19.57 5.59
N ALA A 164 6.78 19.70 5.22
CA ALA A 164 7.31 19.21 3.94
C ALA A 164 7.21 17.68 3.77
N LEU A 165 6.96 16.92 4.85
CA LEU A 165 6.69 15.48 4.79
C LEU A 165 5.24 15.18 4.38
N LEU A 166 4.32 16.12 4.59
CA LEU A 166 2.89 15.93 4.39
C LEU A 166 2.49 15.58 2.94
N PRO A 167 3.09 16.15 1.87
CA PRO A 167 2.76 15.80 0.49
C PRO A 167 2.96 14.32 0.14
N ALA A 168 3.88 13.61 0.83
CA ALA A 168 4.08 12.18 0.62
C ALA A 168 2.91 11.34 1.14
N LEU A 169 2.15 11.85 2.12
CA LEU A 169 0.97 11.21 2.71
C LEU A 169 -0.33 11.67 2.06
N VAL A 170 -0.38 12.93 1.64
CA VAL A 170 -1.55 13.57 1.03
C VAL A 170 -1.35 13.62 -0.46
N SER A 171 -1.60 12.50 -1.13
CA SER A 171 -1.54 12.45 -2.60
C SER A 171 -2.54 13.47 -3.19
N PRO A 172 -2.13 14.47 -4.00
CA PRO A 172 -3.02 15.48 -4.57
C PRO A 172 -4.07 14.93 -5.57
N GLN A 173 -4.03 13.64 -5.89
CA GLN A 173 -4.89 13.03 -6.90
C GLN A 173 -6.27 12.57 -6.39
N VAL A 174 -6.54 12.64 -5.08
CA VAL A 174 -7.87 12.29 -4.53
C VAL A 174 -8.89 13.43 -4.72
N VAL A 175 -8.44 14.69 -4.78
CA VAL A 175 -9.35 15.86 -4.93
C VAL A 175 -9.58 16.25 -6.40
N GLN A 176 -8.62 16.00 -7.29
CA GLN A 176 -8.77 16.29 -8.74
C GLN A 176 -9.62 15.26 -9.50
N ALA A 177 -9.71 14.02 -9.01
CA ALA A 177 -10.56 13.00 -9.62
C ALA A 177 -12.07 13.30 -9.46
N ALA A 178 -12.45 14.15 -8.50
CA ALA A 178 -13.84 14.56 -8.27
C ALA A 178 -14.29 15.75 -9.13
N THR A 179 -13.36 16.49 -9.76
CA THR A 179 -13.67 17.69 -10.56
C THR A 179 -13.29 17.58 -12.04
N ALA A 180 -12.50 16.58 -12.45
CA ALA A 180 -12.29 16.28 -13.86
C ALA A 180 -13.46 15.46 -14.39
N GLY A 181 -14.48 16.17 -14.89
CA GLY A 181 -15.57 15.59 -15.66
C GLY A 181 -15.08 14.67 -16.76
N THR A 182 -15.83 13.59 -16.92
CA THR A 182 -15.75 12.59 -17.98
C THR A 182 -15.47 13.21 -19.35
N SER A 183 -14.34 12.83 -19.96
CA SER A 183 -14.18 12.83 -21.42
C SER A 183 -13.89 11.41 -21.88
N PRO A 184 -14.74 10.81 -22.74
CA PRO A 184 -14.52 9.49 -23.30
C PRO A 184 -13.53 9.54 -24.47
N GLY A 185 -12.61 8.56 -24.55
CA GLY A 185 -12.11 8.08 -25.84
C GLY A 185 -10.77 8.60 -26.38
N GLN A 186 -9.75 8.87 -25.56
CA GLN A 186 -8.37 8.78 -26.04
C GLN A 186 -7.57 7.80 -25.18
N GLY A 187 -6.95 6.83 -25.86
CA GLY A 187 -6.22 5.72 -25.27
C GLY A 187 -5.25 6.21 -24.21
N LEU A 188 -5.25 5.52 -23.07
CA LEU A 188 -4.27 5.68 -22.02
C LEU A 188 -2.88 5.62 -22.66
N PRO A 189 -2.11 6.72 -22.75
CA PRO A 189 -0.86 6.72 -23.50
C PRO A 189 0.24 6.12 -22.62
N LEU A 190 0.16 4.81 -22.38
CA LEU A 190 1.21 4.09 -21.69
C LEU A 190 2.35 3.82 -22.68
N PRO A 191 3.61 4.03 -22.26
CA PRO A 191 4.76 3.83 -23.13
C PRO A 191 4.82 2.39 -23.60
N SER A 192 5.32 2.19 -24.82
CA SER A 192 5.57 0.86 -25.33
C SER A 192 6.74 0.20 -24.60
N CYS A 193 6.94 -1.09 -24.84
CA CYS A 193 8.14 -1.77 -24.35
C CYS A 193 9.44 -1.15 -24.88
N GLU A 194 9.41 -0.66 -26.11
CA GLU A 194 10.58 -0.09 -26.77
C GLU A 194 10.94 1.25 -26.12
N ASP A 195 9.93 2.07 -25.79
CA ASP A 195 10.11 3.33 -25.07
C ASP A 195 10.69 3.09 -23.67
N LEU A 196 10.16 2.11 -22.92
CA LEU A 196 10.67 1.76 -21.58
C LEU A 196 12.11 1.23 -21.60
N GLN A 197 12.48 0.48 -22.65
CA GLN A 197 13.85 0.00 -22.83
C GLN A 197 14.80 1.15 -23.20
N ALA A 198 14.33 2.13 -23.99
CA ALA A 198 15.10 3.30 -24.37
C ALA A 198 15.36 4.25 -23.19
N ASP A 199 14.41 4.36 -22.25
CA ASP A 199 14.54 5.17 -21.04
C ASP A 199 15.60 4.64 -20.04
N GLY A 200 16.02 3.37 -20.17
CA GLY A 200 17.09 2.77 -19.37
C GLY A 200 16.76 2.57 -17.88
N GLU A 201 15.51 2.79 -17.48
CA GLU A 201 15.03 2.56 -16.11
C GLU A 201 14.96 1.04 -15.84
N VAL A 202 15.69 0.57 -14.82
CA VAL A 202 15.69 -0.84 -14.39
C VAL A 202 15.41 -0.98 -12.89
N GLY A 203 14.78 -2.08 -12.48
CA GLY A 203 14.53 -2.37 -11.07
C GLY A 203 13.60 -1.35 -10.39
N SER A 204 13.97 -0.86 -9.21
CA SER A 204 13.12 -0.01 -8.37
C SER A 204 12.71 1.32 -9.02
N ALA A 205 13.58 1.93 -9.84
CA ALA A 205 13.26 3.16 -10.56
C ALA A 205 12.09 2.96 -11.54
N LEU A 206 12.03 1.78 -12.18
CA LEU A 206 10.94 1.44 -13.09
C LEU A 206 9.63 1.16 -12.35
N VAL A 207 9.71 0.68 -11.10
CA VAL A 207 8.54 0.52 -10.22
C VAL A 207 7.97 1.89 -9.82
N ASP A 208 8.84 2.85 -9.47
CA ASP A 208 8.41 4.23 -9.15
C ASP A 208 7.77 4.92 -10.37
N ALA A 209 8.37 4.72 -11.54
CA ALA A 209 7.84 5.23 -12.79
C ALA A 209 6.50 4.55 -13.17
N PHE A 210 6.35 3.25 -12.90
CA PHE A 210 5.08 2.55 -13.02
C PHE A 210 4.00 3.15 -12.12
N TYR A 211 4.29 3.46 -10.85
CA TYR A 211 3.33 4.12 -9.96
C TYR A 211 2.89 5.49 -10.46
N THR A 212 3.77 6.19 -11.16
CA THR A 212 3.48 7.51 -11.73
C THR A 212 2.62 7.39 -13.00
N ARG A 213 2.88 6.37 -13.83
CA ARG A 213 2.30 6.24 -15.18
C ARG A 213 1.04 5.37 -15.20
N TYR A 214 0.95 4.35 -14.34
CA TYR A 214 -0.18 3.41 -14.36
C TYR A 214 -1.46 4.07 -13.86
N PRO A 215 -2.58 3.98 -14.59
CA PRO A 215 -3.79 4.69 -14.22
C PRO A 215 -4.39 4.09 -12.95
N LYS A 216 -4.47 4.88 -11.88
CA LYS A 216 -5.00 4.45 -10.57
C LYS A 216 -6.42 3.90 -10.66
N ALA A 217 -7.22 4.41 -11.59
CA ALA A 217 -8.57 3.92 -11.83
C ALA A 217 -8.60 2.44 -12.26
N LEU A 218 -7.51 1.91 -12.82
CA LEU A 218 -7.37 0.50 -13.20
C LEU A 218 -6.83 -0.39 -12.08
N ALA A 219 -6.34 0.21 -10.99
CA ALA A 219 -5.74 -0.50 -9.86
C ALA A 219 -6.73 -0.88 -8.74
N SER A 220 -7.98 -0.43 -8.83
CA SER A 220 -9.03 -0.74 -7.85
C SER A 220 -10.24 -1.39 -8.52
N SER A 221 -10.83 -2.38 -7.83
CA SER A 221 -12.03 -3.09 -8.29
C SER A 221 -13.23 -2.17 -8.50
N ASP A 222 -13.32 -1.10 -7.71
CA ASP A 222 -14.49 -0.23 -7.71
C ASP A 222 -14.41 0.79 -8.85
N SER A 223 -13.21 1.33 -9.09
CA SER A 223 -12.99 2.33 -10.13
C SER A 223 -12.85 1.72 -11.52
N VAL A 224 -12.32 0.50 -11.64
CA VAL A 224 -12.01 -0.10 -12.95
C VAL A 224 -13.26 -0.35 -13.79
N GLU A 225 -14.39 -0.65 -13.15
CA GLU A 225 -15.67 -0.87 -13.84
C GLU A 225 -16.22 0.41 -14.50
N ALA A 226 -15.90 1.57 -13.93
CA ALA A 226 -16.31 2.88 -14.42
C ALA A 226 -15.45 3.37 -15.60
N VAL A 227 -14.27 2.79 -15.82
CA VAL A 227 -13.37 3.21 -16.89
C VAL A 227 -13.89 2.73 -18.24
N ALA A 228 -13.99 3.64 -19.22
CA ALA A 228 -14.29 3.27 -20.59
C ALA A 228 -13.00 2.85 -21.31
N LEU A 229 -12.73 1.54 -21.35
CA LEU A 229 -11.64 0.97 -22.15
C LEU A 229 -12.18 0.37 -23.44
N ASP A 230 -11.71 0.89 -24.57
CA ASP A 230 -11.86 0.24 -25.87
C ASP A 230 -10.83 -0.90 -26.03
N PRO A 231 -10.97 -1.77 -27.06
CA PRO A 231 -10.05 -2.89 -27.27
C PRO A 231 -8.59 -2.50 -27.45
N ALA A 232 -8.30 -1.34 -28.06
CA ALA A 232 -6.93 -0.90 -28.32
C ALA A 232 -6.27 -0.37 -27.04
N ALA A 233 -7.01 0.39 -26.24
CA ALA A 233 -6.56 0.87 -24.92
C ALA A 233 -6.29 -0.32 -23.97
N LEU A 234 -7.16 -1.32 -23.99
CA LEU A 234 -6.99 -2.52 -23.18
C LEU A 234 -5.76 -3.34 -23.61
N ASP A 235 -5.53 -3.50 -24.92
CA ASP A 235 -4.31 -4.17 -25.41
C ASP A 235 -3.04 -3.41 -25.03
N ASN A 236 -3.04 -2.08 -25.16
CA ASN A 236 -1.92 -1.23 -24.74
C ASN A 236 -1.61 -1.38 -23.24
N VAL A 237 -2.63 -1.33 -22.38
CA VAL A 237 -2.46 -1.53 -20.92
C VAL A 237 -1.89 -2.91 -20.60
N VAL A 238 -2.41 -3.97 -21.24
CA VAL A 238 -1.94 -5.34 -21.00
C VAL A 238 -0.48 -5.50 -21.45
N ARG A 239 -0.11 -4.96 -22.63
CA ARG A 239 1.27 -4.96 -23.12
C ARG A 239 2.21 -4.21 -22.18
N TYR A 240 1.79 -3.04 -21.70
CA TYR A 240 2.56 -2.25 -20.73
C TYR A 240 2.81 -3.04 -19.44
N LEU A 241 1.77 -3.64 -18.86
CA LEU A 241 1.90 -4.46 -17.64
C LEU A 241 2.86 -5.64 -17.82
N VAL A 242 2.74 -6.37 -18.93
CA VAL A 242 3.68 -7.48 -19.26
C VAL A 242 5.11 -6.96 -19.34
N CYS A 243 5.30 -5.77 -19.92
CA CYS A 243 6.61 -5.20 -20.12
C CYS A 243 7.29 -4.82 -18.81
N VAL A 244 6.58 -4.03 -18.00
CA VAL A 244 7.08 -3.58 -16.70
C VAL A 244 7.31 -4.77 -15.78
N ALA A 245 6.40 -5.75 -15.77
CA ALA A 245 6.59 -6.97 -15.00
C ALA A 245 7.87 -7.71 -15.45
N GLY A 246 8.08 -7.90 -16.76
CA GLY A 246 9.31 -8.53 -17.27
C GLY A 246 10.58 -7.78 -16.87
N ALA A 247 10.59 -6.46 -17.03
CA ALA A 247 11.75 -5.61 -16.76
C ALA A 247 12.06 -5.43 -15.26
N THR A 248 11.06 -5.58 -14.39
CA THR A 248 11.23 -5.55 -12.92
C THR A 248 11.50 -6.93 -12.31
N GLY A 249 11.62 -7.98 -13.12
CA GLY A 249 11.83 -9.34 -12.60
C GLY A 249 10.56 -9.95 -11.97
N TYR A 250 9.39 -9.55 -12.47
CA TYR A 250 8.05 -9.95 -12.03
C TYR A 250 7.70 -9.47 -10.62
N ASP A 251 8.05 -8.21 -10.32
CA ASP A 251 7.71 -7.57 -9.06
C ASP A 251 6.20 -7.74 -8.75
N PRO A 252 5.84 -8.29 -7.57
CA PRO A 252 4.45 -8.49 -7.17
C PRO A 252 3.58 -7.25 -7.31
N THR A 253 4.16 -6.07 -7.10
CA THR A 253 3.49 -4.77 -7.19
C THR A 253 2.80 -4.57 -8.54
N ILE A 254 3.44 -5.01 -9.64
CA ILE A 254 2.89 -4.83 -10.98
C ILE A 254 1.65 -5.71 -11.18
N ALA A 255 1.71 -6.95 -10.69
CA ALA A 255 0.60 -7.89 -10.76
C ALA A 255 -0.58 -7.45 -9.87
N GLU A 256 -0.29 -6.96 -8.67
CA GLU A 256 -1.29 -6.49 -7.71
C GLU A 256 -2.03 -5.24 -8.21
N ASN A 257 -1.31 -4.27 -8.75
CA ASN A 257 -1.94 -3.09 -9.36
C ASN A 257 -2.67 -3.43 -10.67
N GLY A 258 -2.22 -4.44 -11.41
CA GLY A 258 -2.94 -4.93 -12.60
C GLY A 258 -4.16 -5.80 -12.28
N LEU A 259 -4.27 -6.33 -11.05
CA LEU A 259 -5.23 -7.39 -10.72
C LEU A 259 -6.67 -6.95 -10.90
N ALA A 260 -7.00 -5.72 -10.51
CA ALA A 260 -8.35 -5.18 -10.64
C ALA A 260 -8.84 -5.19 -12.10
N LEU A 261 -7.98 -4.86 -13.07
CA LEU A 261 -8.29 -4.97 -14.49
C LEU A 261 -8.62 -6.40 -14.91
N PHE A 262 -7.84 -7.39 -14.46
CA PHE A 262 -8.05 -8.80 -14.84
C PHE A 262 -9.23 -9.44 -14.10
N ALA A 263 -9.53 -8.97 -12.89
CA ALA A 263 -10.68 -9.39 -12.08
C ALA A 263 -11.99 -8.67 -12.48
N SER A 264 -11.89 -7.57 -13.24
CA SER A 264 -13.04 -6.76 -13.64
C SER A 264 -14.13 -7.57 -14.33
N LYS A 265 -15.39 -7.30 -13.95
CA LYS A 265 -16.58 -7.89 -14.57
C LYS A 265 -16.73 -7.43 -16.02
N ARG A 266 -16.49 -6.13 -16.27
CA ARG A 266 -16.60 -5.53 -17.60
C ARG A 266 -15.39 -5.83 -18.49
N HIS A 267 -14.17 -5.72 -17.95
CA HIS A 267 -12.94 -5.73 -18.76
C HIS A 267 -12.14 -7.02 -18.64
N GLY A 268 -12.28 -7.77 -17.53
CA GLY A 268 -11.37 -8.84 -17.17
C GLY A 268 -11.34 -10.02 -18.15
N SER A 269 -12.44 -10.30 -18.83
CA SER A 269 -12.47 -11.32 -19.90
C SER A 269 -11.60 -10.90 -21.10
N ALA A 270 -11.77 -9.66 -21.56
CA ALA A 270 -10.99 -9.12 -22.68
C ALA A 270 -9.51 -8.95 -22.31
N ALA A 271 -9.20 -8.46 -21.10
CA ALA A 271 -7.83 -8.30 -20.61
C ALA A 271 -7.08 -9.64 -20.56
N ARG A 272 -7.72 -10.68 -20.01
CA ARG A 272 -7.15 -12.04 -20.01
C ARG A 272 -7.02 -12.61 -21.42
N GLY A 273 -7.96 -12.30 -22.32
CA GLY A 273 -7.89 -12.67 -23.73
C GLY A 273 -6.69 -12.07 -24.45
N SER A 274 -6.45 -10.76 -24.29
CA SER A 274 -5.26 -10.08 -24.84
C SER A 274 -3.96 -10.66 -24.26
N LEU A 275 -3.90 -10.88 -22.94
CA LEU A 275 -2.72 -11.48 -22.30
C LEU A 275 -2.44 -12.89 -22.83
N ALA A 276 -3.46 -13.72 -23.00
CA ALA A 276 -3.35 -15.05 -23.56
C ALA A 276 -2.99 -15.04 -25.06
N ALA A 277 -3.38 -14.00 -25.81
CA ALA A 277 -2.95 -13.81 -27.19
C ALA A 277 -1.45 -13.49 -27.25
N LEU A 278 -0.97 -12.55 -26.42
CA LEU A 278 0.46 -12.23 -26.30
C LEU A 278 1.29 -13.45 -25.89
N ALA A 279 0.82 -14.22 -24.91
CA ALA A 279 1.49 -15.42 -24.42
C ALA A 279 1.65 -16.53 -25.48
N ARG A 280 0.75 -16.58 -26.47
CA ARG A 280 0.80 -17.52 -27.61
C ARG A 280 1.56 -16.98 -28.82
N GLY A 281 1.92 -15.69 -28.81
CA GLY A 281 2.69 -15.07 -29.88
C GLY A 281 4.10 -15.66 -30.01
N GLN A 282 4.76 -15.34 -31.13
CA GLN A 282 6.16 -15.69 -31.36
C GLN A 282 7.14 -14.55 -31.02
N ASP A 283 6.60 -13.39 -30.63
CA ASP A 283 7.40 -12.20 -30.29
C ASP A 283 8.24 -12.42 -29.02
N PRO A 284 9.36 -11.70 -28.84
CA PRO A 284 10.19 -11.78 -27.64
C PRO A 284 9.40 -11.57 -26.33
N ALA A 285 8.35 -10.76 -26.37
CA ALA A 285 7.45 -10.48 -25.24
C ALA A 285 6.58 -11.69 -24.83
N ALA A 286 6.41 -12.70 -25.69
CA ALA A 286 5.54 -13.85 -25.41
C ALA A 286 6.02 -14.67 -24.22
N GLY A 287 7.35 -14.74 -23.99
CA GLY A 287 7.93 -15.38 -22.81
C GLY A 287 7.55 -14.67 -21.51
N ALA A 288 7.59 -13.33 -21.51
CA ALA A 288 7.19 -12.52 -20.38
C ALA A 288 5.68 -12.59 -20.13
N ALA A 289 4.88 -12.53 -21.21
CA ALA A 289 3.44 -12.68 -21.14
C ALA A 289 3.01 -14.02 -20.52
N ARG A 290 3.67 -15.14 -20.86
CA ARG A 290 3.40 -16.46 -20.25
C ARG A 290 3.63 -16.46 -18.73
N ARG A 291 4.75 -15.87 -18.29
CA ARG A 291 5.10 -15.80 -16.86
C ARG A 291 4.14 -14.89 -16.11
N PHE A 292 3.85 -13.71 -16.65
CA PHE A 292 2.90 -12.78 -16.06
C PHE A 292 1.47 -13.34 -16.03
N GLN A 293 1.06 -14.07 -17.08
CA GLN A 293 -0.21 -14.79 -17.10
C GLN A 293 -0.31 -15.83 -15.97
N ALA A 294 0.76 -16.58 -15.71
CA ALA A 294 0.79 -17.53 -14.59
C ALA A 294 0.68 -16.82 -13.24
N GLN A 295 1.37 -15.68 -13.07
CA GLN A 295 1.29 -14.85 -11.86
C GLN A 295 -0.13 -14.33 -11.61
N ILE A 296 -0.76 -13.68 -12.61
CA ILE A 296 -2.14 -13.20 -12.52
C ILE A 296 -3.12 -14.33 -12.27
N ALA A 297 -2.95 -15.49 -12.90
CA ALA A 297 -3.80 -16.66 -12.65
C ALA A 297 -3.69 -17.13 -11.18
N GLY A 298 -2.49 -17.12 -10.60
CA GLY A 298 -2.28 -17.42 -9.18
C GLY A 298 -3.04 -16.47 -8.26
N TYR A 299 -2.94 -15.15 -8.50
CA TYR A 299 -3.68 -14.14 -7.73
C TYR A 299 -5.19 -14.31 -7.84
N LEU A 300 -5.71 -14.56 -9.05
CA LEU A 300 -7.15 -14.76 -9.28
C LEU A 300 -7.69 -16.05 -8.65
N GLN A 301 -6.85 -17.07 -8.47
CA GLN A 301 -7.23 -18.32 -7.79
C GLN A 301 -7.19 -18.17 -6.27
N GLY A 302 -6.24 -17.42 -5.72
CA GLY A 302 -6.15 -17.14 -4.28
C GLY A 302 -7.21 -16.18 -3.74
N ALA A 303 -7.87 -15.42 -4.61
CA ALA A 303 -8.95 -14.49 -4.25
C ALA A 303 -10.36 -15.14 -4.20
N ARG A 304 -10.47 -16.45 -4.44
CA ARG A 304 -11.71 -17.23 -4.36
C ARG A 304 -11.76 -18.06 -3.08
#